data_AF-A0A183AF11-F1
#
_entry.id   AF-A0A183AF11-F1
#
_cell.length_a   1.000
_cell.length_b   1.000
_cell.length_c   1.000
_cell.angle_alpha   90.00
_cell.angle_beta   90.00
_cell.angle_gamma   90.00
#
_symmetry.space_group_name_H-M   'P 1'
#
loop_
_entity.id
_entity.type
_entity.pdbx_description
1 polymer ?
#
loop_
_entity_poly.entity_id
_entity_poly.type
_entity_poly.pdbx_seq_one_letter_code
_entity_poly.pdbx_strand_id
1 'polypeptide(L)'
;MSVLPPNLPERFYTEFILYYTPREDIPLPPWPTLNPPELPYAIGRGATWYAADLGIMIESYTDYCVPIFEPNSYFPCVLFNYNGTAYFISDRATGYGPCCVYRQPWSPPHRDFMQQFTYYFNRTTIGLGPGILNQTIDWWVIPQEESRILIKRAIKDHPVFGGYGWAREPLPSGNRPQVCFWYEGNDGWAQQLFYNFTDSGPRMKDLDGFELPEECHTNRACLYRP
;
A
#
# COMPACT_ATOMS: atom_id res chain seq x y z
N MET A 1 9.19 23.87 14.71
CA MET A 1 9.19 23.60 13.25
C MET A 1 8.39 22.32 13.04
N SER A 2 7.36 22.35 12.20
CA SER A 2 6.59 21.15 11.84
C SER A 2 7.42 20.28 10.89
N VAL A 3 7.44 18.96 11.14
CA VAL A 3 8.05 18.00 10.20
C VAL A 3 7.07 17.81 9.05
N LEU A 4 7.48 18.19 7.84
CA LEU A 4 6.66 18.01 6.65
C LEU A 4 6.78 16.57 6.12
N PRO A 5 5.68 15.96 5.65
CA PRO A 5 5.77 14.68 4.96
C PRO A 5 6.54 14.83 3.64
N PRO A 6 7.28 13.81 3.21
CA PRO A 6 7.96 13.83 1.92
C PRO A 6 6.95 13.70 0.76
N ASN A 7 7.33 14.22 -0.39
CA ASN A 7 6.67 13.88 -1.66
C ASN A 7 7.23 12.57 -2.19
N LEU A 8 6.41 11.81 -2.92
CA LEU A 8 6.89 10.70 -3.72
C LEU A 8 7.86 11.21 -4.81
N PRO A 9 8.89 10.41 -5.15
CA PRO A 9 9.65 10.61 -6.37
C PRO A 9 8.74 10.67 -7.60
N GLU A 10 9.23 11.21 -8.72
CA GLU A 10 8.51 11.12 -9.99
C GLU A 10 8.35 9.67 -10.44
N ARG A 11 9.40 8.87 -10.25
CA ARG A 11 9.39 7.43 -10.47
C ARG A 11 10.09 6.71 -9.32
N PHE A 12 9.59 5.55 -8.92
CA PHE A 12 10.29 4.68 -7.97
C PHE A 12 9.94 3.21 -8.16
N TYR A 13 10.81 2.36 -7.63
CA TYR A 13 10.61 0.93 -7.47
C TYR A 13 10.87 0.57 -6.01
N THR A 14 10.07 -0.33 -5.46
CA THR A 14 10.32 -0.92 -4.14
C THR A 14 9.77 -2.33 -4.08
N GLU A 15 10.40 -3.18 -3.29
CA GLU A 15 9.84 -4.46 -2.88
C GLU A 15 9.14 -4.30 -1.54
N PHE A 16 8.25 -5.23 -1.20
CA PHE A 16 7.57 -5.22 0.08
C PHE A 16 7.30 -6.61 0.65
N ILE A 17 7.23 -6.67 1.98
CA ILE A 17 6.62 -7.76 2.72
C ILE A 17 5.34 -7.23 3.35
N LEU A 18 4.24 -7.90 3.09
CA LEU A 18 2.94 -7.61 3.67
C LEU A 18 2.65 -8.60 4.80
N TYR A 19 2.25 -8.11 5.96
CA TYR A 19 1.70 -8.90 7.04
C TYR A 19 0.24 -8.53 7.22
N TYR A 20 -0.62 -9.53 7.35
CA TYR A 20 -2.04 -9.31 7.61
C TYR A 20 -2.50 -10.22 8.74
N THR A 21 -3.27 -9.69 9.67
CA THR A 21 -3.90 -10.48 10.73
C THR A 21 -5.36 -10.06 10.88
N PRO A 22 -6.30 -11.01 10.94
CA PRO A 22 -7.70 -10.73 11.23
C PRO A 22 -7.94 -10.53 12.74
N ARG A 23 -6.88 -10.45 13.55
CA ARG A 23 -6.99 -10.21 14.99
C ARG A 23 -7.17 -8.74 15.26
N GLU A 24 -8.20 -8.42 16.04
CA GLU A 24 -8.43 -7.07 16.57
C GLU A 24 -7.90 -6.90 18.00
N ASP A 25 -7.59 -7.99 18.71
CA ASP A 25 -7.19 -7.99 20.11
C ASP A 25 -5.68 -7.78 20.33
N ILE A 26 -4.95 -7.55 19.24
CA ILE A 26 -3.51 -7.27 19.25
C ILE A 26 -3.23 -5.76 19.14
N PRO A 27 -2.04 -5.28 19.55
CA PRO A 27 -1.65 -3.89 19.33
C PRO A 27 -1.69 -3.48 17.85
N LEU A 28 -2.09 -2.23 17.60
CA LEU A 28 -2.07 -1.63 16.26
C LEU A 28 -0.64 -1.61 15.69
N PRO A 29 -0.47 -1.81 14.36
CA PRO A 29 0.82 -1.60 13.72
C PRO A 29 1.28 -0.13 13.83
N PRO A 30 2.58 0.18 13.60
CA PRO A 30 3.63 -0.74 13.16
C PRO A 30 4.13 -1.66 14.30
N TRP A 31 4.27 -2.95 14.02
CA TRP A 31 4.77 -3.95 14.96
C TRP A 31 6.31 -3.94 15.01
N PRO A 32 6.93 -3.70 16.19
CA PRO A 32 8.39 -3.68 16.35
C PRO A 32 9.09 -4.98 15.94
N THR A 33 8.40 -6.11 16.05
CA THR A 33 8.92 -7.45 15.73
C THR A 33 8.91 -7.78 14.23
N LEU A 34 8.54 -6.83 13.35
CA LEU A 34 8.29 -7.00 11.91
C LEU A 34 6.97 -7.72 11.57
N ASN A 35 6.57 -8.71 12.36
CA ASN A 35 5.32 -9.45 12.21
C ASN A 35 4.35 -9.17 13.38
N PRO A 36 3.04 -9.49 13.23
CA PRO A 36 2.10 -9.48 14.34
C PRO A 36 2.60 -10.33 15.52
N PRO A 37 2.33 -9.92 16.77
CA PRO A 37 2.84 -10.62 17.94
C PRO A 37 2.25 -12.02 18.13
N GLU A 38 1.05 -12.28 17.59
CA GLU A 38 0.34 -13.55 17.75
C GLU A 38 -0.32 -14.02 16.45
N LEU A 39 -0.39 -15.35 16.28
CA LEU A 39 -1.16 -16.01 15.21
C LEU A 39 -2.68 -15.89 15.46
N PRO A 40 -3.53 -15.98 14.43
CA PRO A 40 -3.16 -16.17 13.02
C PRO A 40 -2.73 -14.88 12.33
N TYR A 41 -1.79 -15.01 11.40
CA TYR A 41 -1.47 -13.96 10.43
C TYR A 41 -0.97 -14.58 9.11
N ALA A 42 -1.14 -13.84 8.03
CA ALA A 42 -0.65 -14.14 6.69
C ALA A 42 0.58 -13.29 6.37
N ILE A 43 1.46 -13.82 5.52
CA ILE A 43 2.61 -13.09 4.98
C ILE A 43 2.52 -13.11 3.46
N GLY A 44 2.56 -11.93 2.86
CA GLY A 44 2.66 -11.71 1.42
C GLY A 44 3.98 -11.05 1.04
N ARG A 45 4.41 -11.23 -0.19
CA ARG A 45 5.50 -10.47 -0.80
C ARG A 45 5.01 -9.82 -2.09
N GLY A 46 5.75 -8.82 -2.53
CA GLY A 46 5.45 -8.16 -3.77
C GLY A 46 6.41 -7.03 -4.09
N ALA A 47 6.06 -6.31 -5.14
CA ALA A 47 6.79 -5.13 -5.56
C ALA A 47 5.85 -4.07 -6.15
N THR A 48 6.29 -2.82 -6.04
CA THR A 48 5.59 -1.65 -6.55
C THR A 48 6.48 -0.96 -7.58
N TRP A 49 5.90 -0.67 -8.75
CA TRP A 49 6.44 0.27 -9.73
C TRP A 49 5.54 1.49 -9.77
N TYR A 50 6.13 2.67 -9.73
CA TYR A 50 5.40 3.91 -9.77
C TYR A 50 6.07 4.85 -10.78
N ALA A 51 5.26 5.42 -11.67
CA ALA A 51 5.66 6.45 -12.63
C ALA A 51 4.55 7.50 -12.73
N ALA A 52 4.73 8.60 -12.00
CA ALA A 52 3.76 9.70 -11.94
C ALA A 52 3.57 10.38 -13.30
N ASP A 53 4.66 10.55 -14.03
CA ASP A 53 4.69 11.19 -15.35
C ASP A 53 3.94 10.40 -16.42
N LEU A 54 3.86 9.07 -16.26
CA LEU A 54 3.07 8.18 -17.10
C LEU A 54 1.66 7.93 -16.56
N GLY A 55 1.38 8.35 -15.31
CA GLY A 55 0.12 8.03 -14.63
C GLY A 55 -0.06 6.53 -14.36
N ILE A 56 1.06 5.80 -14.15
CA ILE A 56 1.06 4.34 -13.96
C ILE A 56 1.57 4.01 -12.55
N MET A 57 0.87 3.10 -11.89
CA MET A 57 1.35 2.41 -10.70
C MET A 57 0.96 0.96 -10.81
N ILE A 58 1.89 0.05 -10.51
CA ILE A 58 1.67 -1.39 -10.52
C ILE A 58 2.08 -1.91 -9.16
N GLU A 59 1.17 -2.59 -8.47
CA GLU A 59 1.48 -3.42 -7.32
C GLU A 59 1.27 -4.89 -7.68
N SER A 60 2.35 -5.66 -7.63
CA SER A 60 2.35 -7.09 -7.89
C SER A 60 2.52 -7.84 -6.59
N TYR A 61 1.54 -8.68 -6.24
CA TYR A 61 1.48 -9.50 -5.03
C TYR A 61 1.71 -10.96 -5.41
N THR A 62 2.73 -11.60 -4.84
CA THR A 62 3.17 -12.95 -5.26
C THR A 62 2.60 -14.10 -4.44
N ASP A 63 2.15 -13.83 -3.21
CA ASP A 63 1.69 -14.88 -2.29
C ASP A 63 0.28 -14.61 -1.75
N TYR A 64 0.00 -13.35 -1.45
CA TYR A 64 -1.20 -12.90 -0.78
C TYR A 64 -1.59 -11.53 -1.35
N CYS A 65 -2.77 -11.46 -1.96
CA CYS A 65 -3.34 -10.26 -2.55
C CYS A 65 -3.77 -9.25 -1.47
N VAL A 66 -4.12 -8.03 -1.88
CA VAL A 66 -4.44 -6.93 -0.97
C VAL A 66 -5.53 -7.34 0.05
N PRO A 67 -5.29 -7.23 1.38
CA PRO A 67 -6.20 -7.63 2.48
C PRO A 67 -7.43 -6.72 2.64
N ILE A 68 -7.89 -6.14 1.54
CA ILE A 68 -9.16 -5.42 1.42
C ILE A 68 -10.17 -6.21 0.57
N PHE A 69 -9.73 -7.28 -0.12
CA PHE A 69 -10.58 -8.10 -0.98
C PHE A 69 -11.16 -9.31 -0.24
N GLU A 70 -12.48 -9.35 -0.08
CA GLU A 70 -13.24 -10.51 0.40
C GLU A 70 -13.35 -11.63 -0.66
N PRO A 71 -13.72 -12.88 -0.31
CA PRO A 71 -13.78 -13.45 1.04
C PRO A 71 -12.45 -14.02 1.51
N ASN A 72 -11.41 -14.07 0.65
CA ASN A 72 -10.08 -14.60 0.97
C ASN A 72 -9.05 -14.09 -0.04
N SER A 73 -8.09 -13.26 0.38
CA SER A 73 -7.04 -12.71 -0.49
C SER A 73 -5.81 -13.63 -0.65
N TYR A 74 -5.94 -14.94 -0.34
CA TYR A 74 -4.85 -15.93 -0.38
C TYR A 74 -4.52 -16.42 -1.80
N PHE A 75 -4.21 -15.48 -2.69
CA PHE A 75 -3.80 -15.76 -4.06
C PHE A 75 -2.91 -14.63 -4.60
N PRO A 76 -2.05 -14.88 -5.61
CA PRO A 76 -1.30 -13.82 -6.28
C PRO A 76 -2.21 -12.91 -7.11
N CYS A 77 -1.91 -11.62 -7.14
CA CYS A 77 -2.65 -10.65 -7.94
C CYS A 77 -1.78 -9.48 -8.39
N VAL A 78 -2.24 -8.76 -9.41
CA VAL A 78 -1.65 -7.49 -9.83
C VAL A 78 -2.75 -6.44 -9.83
N LEU A 79 -2.56 -5.39 -9.05
CA LEU A 79 -3.38 -4.18 -9.11
C LEU A 79 -2.57 -3.12 -9.84
N PHE A 80 -3.12 -2.53 -10.90
CA PHE A 80 -2.41 -1.47 -11.59
C PHE A 80 -3.34 -0.37 -12.12
N ASN A 81 -2.76 0.80 -12.31
CA ASN A 81 -3.45 1.95 -12.87
C ASN A 81 -2.89 2.25 -14.26
N TYR A 82 -3.81 2.44 -15.20
CA TYR A 82 -3.47 2.84 -16.56
C TYR A 82 -4.62 3.67 -17.14
N ASN A 83 -4.29 4.84 -17.70
CA ASN A 83 -5.25 5.73 -18.36
C ASN A 83 -6.51 6.04 -17.49
N GLY A 84 -6.30 6.39 -16.22
CA GLY A 84 -7.40 6.74 -15.29
C GLY A 84 -8.30 5.57 -14.87
N THR A 85 -7.86 4.32 -15.10
CA THR A 85 -8.58 3.10 -14.73
C THR A 85 -7.70 2.22 -13.84
N ALA A 86 -8.28 1.71 -12.75
CA ALA A 86 -7.66 0.67 -11.93
C ALA A 86 -8.10 -0.71 -12.43
N TYR A 87 -7.13 -1.52 -12.82
CA TYR A 87 -7.31 -2.90 -13.26
C TYR A 87 -6.82 -3.87 -12.20
N PHE A 88 -7.44 -5.03 -12.16
CA PHE A 88 -7.07 -6.11 -11.27
C PHE A 88 -6.91 -7.40 -12.07
N ILE A 89 -5.72 -7.99 -12.01
CA ILE A 89 -5.38 -9.27 -12.63
C ILE A 89 -5.21 -10.32 -11.53
N SER A 90 -5.77 -11.50 -11.78
CA SER A 90 -5.53 -12.70 -10.96
C SER A 90 -5.89 -13.96 -11.76
N ASP A 91 -5.65 -15.14 -11.19
CA ASP A 91 -6.06 -16.40 -11.81
C ASP A 91 -7.59 -16.47 -12.00
N ARG A 92 -8.07 -17.11 -13.08
CA ARG A 92 -9.52 -17.25 -13.34
C ARG A 92 -10.25 -18.02 -12.25
N ALA A 93 -9.58 -18.96 -11.58
CA ALA A 93 -10.12 -19.77 -10.51
C ALA A 93 -10.48 -18.95 -9.25
N THR A 94 -9.90 -17.75 -9.08
CA THR A 94 -10.26 -16.84 -7.97
C THR A 94 -11.62 -16.17 -8.16
N GLY A 95 -12.18 -16.23 -9.38
CA GLY A 95 -13.40 -15.51 -9.77
C GLY A 95 -13.15 -14.06 -10.22
N TYR A 96 -11.99 -13.49 -9.89
CA TYR A 96 -11.60 -12.13 -10.28
C TYR A 96 -10.87 -12.08 -11.63
N GLY A 97 -10.22 -13.17 -12.04
CA GLY A 97 -9.43 -13.22 -13.27
C GLY A 97 -10.22 -13.32 -14.58
N PRO A 98 -9.51 -13.25 -15.73
CA PRO A 98 -8.07 -12.99 -15.82
C PRO A 98 -7.74 -11.50 -15.62
N CYS A 99 -8.67 -10.60 -15.96
CA CYS A 99 -8.59 -9.18 -15.62
C CYS A 99 -10.01 -8.60 -15.47
N CYS A 100 -10.13 -7.61 -14.59
CA CYS A 100 -11.35 -6.83 -14.40
C CYS A 100 -11.03 -5.37 -14.07
N VAL A 101 -11.99 -4.49 -14.32
CA VAL A 101 -11.96 -3.08 -13.93
C VAL A 101 -12.39 -2.98 -12.47
N TYR A 102 -11.44 -2.62 -11.61
CA TYR A 102 -11.69 -2.43 -10.18
C TYR A 102 -12.40 -1.10 -9.92
N ARG A 103 -11.90 -0.01 -10.50
CA ARG A 103 -12.48 1.33 -10.31
C ARG A 103 -12.14 2.28 -11.45
N GLN A 104 -13.11 3.15 -11.77
CA GLN A 104 -12.95 4.28 -12.68
C GLN A 104 -13.89 5.43 -12.22
N PRO A 105 -13.45 6.69 -12.23
CA PRO A 105 -12.09 7.16 -12.47
C PRO A 105 -11.16 6.81 -11.30
N TRP A 106 -9.92 6.43 -11.61
CA TRP A 106 -8.89 6.14 -10.60
C TRP A 106 -7.48 6.36 -11.16
N SER A 107 -6.67 7.14 -10.45
CA SER A 107 -5.27 7.42 -10.79
C SER A 107 -4.36 6.97 -9.65
N PRO A 108 -3.07 6.73 -9.92
CA PRO A 108 -2.09 6.59 -8.85
C PRO A 108 -2.16 7.77 -7.86
N PRO A 109 -1.79 7.57 -6.59
CA PRO A 109 -1.64 8.67 -5.65
C PRO A 109 -0.73 9.76 -6.24
N HIS A 110 -1.17 11.02 -6.19
CA HIS A 110 -0.33 12.12 -6.64
C HIS A 110 0.92 12.23 -5.76
N ARG A 111 2.00 12.81 -6.29
CA ARG A 111 3.29 12.84 -5.60
C ARG A 111 3.25 13.53 -4.24
N ASP A 112 2.34 14.48 -4.07
CA ASP A 112 2.16 15.23 -2.82
C ASP A 112 1.02 14.70 -1.95
N PHE A 113 0.50 13.48 -2.19
CA PHE A 113 -0.69 12.98 -1.49
C PHE A 113 -0.53 13.00 0.04
N MET A 114 0.70 12.87 0.56
CA MET A 114 0.93 12.92 2.01
C MET A 114 0.84 14.33 2.59
N GLN A 115 0.93 15.40 1.78
CA GLN A 115 0.86 16.78 2.26
C GLN A 115 -0.47 17.09 2.95
N GLN A 116 -1.56 16.43 2.54
CA GLN A 116 -2.86 16.54 3.22
C GLN A 116 -2.81 16.05 4.68
N PHE A 117 -1.83 15.22 5.03
CA PHE A 117 -1.64 14.67 6.37
C PHE A 117 -0.58 15.42 7.20
N THR A 118 -0.15 16.61 6.77
CA THR A 118 0.92 17.36 7.46
C THR A 118 0.67 17.55 8.96
N TYR A 119 -0.57 17.82 9.37
CA TYR A 119 -0.95 18.00 10.77
C TYR A 119 -1.04 16.70 11.58
N TYR A 120 -0.95 15.55 10.92
CA TYR A 120 -1.02 14.22 11.55
C TYR A 120 0.35 13.57 11.73
N PHE A 121 1.42 14.37 11.72
CA PHE A 121 2.72 13.91 12.19
C PHE A 121 2.58 13.44 13.65
N ASN A 122 2.96 12.20 13.91
CA ASN A 122 2.81 11.57 15.22
C ASN A 122 4.12 11.62 16.00
N ARG A 123 5.18 10.99 15.46
CA ARG A 123 6.46 10.85 16.17
C ARG A 123 7.60 10.47 15.24
N THR A 124 8.80 10.51 15.79
CA THR A 124 10.00 9.88 15.24
C THR A 124 10.43 8.71 16.10
N THR A 125 10.88 7.63 15.49
CA THR A 125 11.51 6.50 16.17
C THR A 125 12.93 6.31 15.67
N ILE A 126 13.85 5.91 16.56
CA ILE A 126 15.22 5.52 16.21
C ILE A 126 15.31 4.01 16.45
N GLY A 127 15.44 3.21 15.40
CA GLY A 127 15.54 1.75 15.51
C GLY A 127 14.31 1.13 16.16
N LEU A 128 13.13 1.24 15.50
CA LEU A 128 11.87 0.70 16.03
C LEU A 128 11.92 -0.82 16.23
N GLY A 129 12.67 -1.52 15.39
CA GLY A 129 12.78 -2.97 15.37
C GLY A 129 14.00 -3.43 14.56
N PRO A 130 14.16 -4.74 14.32
CA PRO A 130 15.24 -5.27 13.50
C PRO A 130 15.00 -4.99 12.00
N GLY A 131 15.99 -5.31 11.15
CA GLY A 131 15.85 -5.28 9.69
C GLY A 131 15.44 -3.91 9.14
N ILE A 132 14.38 -3.88 8.32
CA ILE A 132 13.84 -2.68 7.67
C ILE A 132 13.49 -1.59 8.70
N LEU A 133 13.10 -1.96 9.92
CA LEU A 133 12.72 -1.02 10.98
C LEU A 133 13.93 -0.50 11.80
N ASN A 134 15.15 -1.00 11.55
CA ASN A 134 16.36 -0.60 12.26
C ASN A 134 16.98 0.68 11.67
N GLN A 135 16.18 1.74 11.62
CA GLN A 135 16.58 3.05 11.10
C GLN A 135 15.79 4.18 11.79
N THR A 136 16.12 5.43 11.48
CA THR A 136 15.33 6.56 11.97
C THR A 136 14.13 6.79 11.05
N ILE A 137 12.91 6.74 11.60
CA ILE A 137 11.65 6.78 10.86
C ILE A 137 10.75 7.88 11.42
N ASP A 138 10.17 8.68 10.53
CA ASP A 138 9.12 9.64 10.85
C ASP A 138 7.74 9.05 10.49
N TRP A 139 6.79 9.22 11.40
CA TRP A 139 5.47 8.58 11.32
C TRP A 139 4.34 9.59 11.19
N TRP A 140 3.44 9.32 10.25
CA TRP A 140 2.16 10.00 10.09
C TRP A 140 1.02 9.02 10.29
N VAL A 141 -0.03 9.48 10.97
CA VAL A 141 -1.27 8.70 11.17
C VAL A 141 -2.32 9.20 10.20
N ILE A 142 -3.00 8.29 9.51
CA ILE A 142 -4.11 8.61 8.62
C ILE A 142 -5.42 8.41 9.40
N PRO A 143 -6.17 9.49 9.66
CA PRO A 143 -7.46 9.37 10.34
C PRO A 143 -8.46 8.63 9.46
N GLN A 144 -9.48 8.03 10.09
CA GLN A 144 -10.63 7.53 9.35
C GLN A 144 -11.48 8.71 8.84
N GLU A 145 -12.04 8.65 7.63
CA GLU A 145 -12.93 9.72 7.13
C GLU A 145 -14.25 9.75 7.92
N GLU A 146 -14.67 10.95 8.36
CA GLU A 146 -15.92 11.17 9.12
C GLU A 146 -17.18 10.64 8.40
N SER A 147 -17.15 10.56 7.07
CA SER A 147 -18.26 10.07 6.23
C SER A 147 -18.52 8.56 6.37
N ARG A 148 -17.50 7.77 6.72
CA ARG A 148 -17.63 6.32 6.95
C ARG A 148 -18.24 5.99 8.32
N ILE A 149 -18.02 6.86 9.30
CA ILE A 149 -18.58 6.76 10.67
C ILE A 149 -20.12 6.76 10.66
N LEU A 150 -20.74 7.40 9.66
CA LEU A 150 -22.20 7.51 9.56
C LEU A 150 -22.87 6.31 8.88
N ILE A 151 -22.17 5.54 8.05
CA ILE A 151 -22.73 4.41 7.28
C ILE A 151 -22.52 3.07 8.01
N LYS A 152 -21.43 2.90 8.77
CA LYS A 152 -21.16 1.70 9.59
C LYS A 152 -21.65 1.84 11.05
N ARG A 153 -22.85 2.37 11.26
CA ARG A 153 -23.48 2.48 12.60
C ARG A 153 -23.85 1.13 13.28
N ALA A 154 -23.35 0.02 12.75
CA ALA A 154 -23.38 -1.27 13.39
C ALA A 154 -21.98 -1.90 13.32
N ILE A 155 -21.23 -1.76 14.44
CA ILE A 155 -20.07 -2.58 14.85
C ILE A 155 -18.68 -2.05 14.39
N LYS A 156 -18.00 -1.35 15.35
CA LYS A 156 -16.54 -1.13 15.50
C LYS A 156 -15.81 -0.15 14.56
N ASP A 157 -15.87 1.15 14.86
CA ASP A 157 -14.99 2.15 14.21
C ASP A 157 -13.76 2.44 15.08
N HIS A 158 -12.56 2.09 14.61
CA HIS A 158 -11.30 2.64 15.13
C HIS A 158 -11.09 4.07 14.59
N PRO A 159 -10.60 5.05 15.37
CA PRO A 159 -10.46 6.43 14.93
C PRO A 159 -9.39 6.64 13.84
N VAL A 160 -8.70 5.58 13.43
CA VAL A 160 -7.51 5.61 12.57
C VAL A 160 -7.69 4.58 11.47
N PHE A 161 -7.55 5.02 10.22
CA PHE A 161 -7.50 4.11 9.07
C PHE A 161 -6.14 3.41 8.97
N GLY A 162 -5.06 4.13 9.25
CA GLY A 162 -3.71 3.61 9.06
C GLY A 162 -2.61 4.61 9.34
N GLY A 163 -1.45 4.42 8.73
CA GLY A 163 -0.35 5.37 8.80
C GLY A 163 0.84 5.00 7.91
N TYR A 164 1.71 5.98 7.69
CA TYR A 164 2.95 5.83 6.93
C TYR A 164 4.17 6.10 7.81
N GLY A 165 5.20 5.28 7.62
CA GLY A 165 6.56 5.49 8.10
C GLY A 165 7.50 5.79 6.94
N TRP A 166 8.24 6.89 7.05
CA TRP A 166 9.24 7.29 6.06
C TRP A 166 10.62 7.37 6.70
N ALA A 167 11.65 6.86 6.01
CA ALA A 167 13.01 6.98 6.49
C ALA A 167 13.36 8.46 6.62
N ARG A 168 14.03 8.85 7.70
CA ARG A 168 14.47 10.23 7.88
C ARG A 168 15.64 10.58 6.98
N GLU A 169 16.54 9.63 6.79
CA GLU A 169 17.67 9.78 5.88
C GLU A 169 17.19 9.70 4.42
N PRO A 170 17.49 10.70 3.58
CA PRO A 170 17.13 10.66 2.17
C PRO A 170 18.10 9.78 1.38
N LEU A 171 17.64 9.33 0.22
CA LEU A 171 18.48 8.74 -0.82
C LEU A 171 19.41 9.81 -1.44
N PRO A 172 20.43 9.42 -2.24
CA PRO A 172 21.29 10.38 -2.95
C PRO A 172 20.52 11.37 -3.85
N SER A 173 19.34 10.99 -4.33
CA SER A 173 18.41 11.85 -5.09
C SER A 173 17.77 12.96 -4.25
N GLY A 174 17.83 12.88 -2.93
CA GLY A 174 17.13 13.76 -1.99
C GLY A 174 15.74 13.28 -1.58
N ASN A 175 15.17 12.27 -2.25
CA ASN A 175 13.88 11.71 -1.86
C ASN A 175 14.01 10.81 -0.63
N ARG A 176 12.96 10.77 0.18
CA ARG A 176 12.89 9.89 1.36
C ARG A 176 12.17 8.60 0.98
N PRO A 177 12.74 7.42 1.24
CA PRO A 177 12.08 6.16 0.93
C PRO A 177 10.93 5.88 1.90
N GLN A 178 9.88 5.27 1.38
CA GLN A 178 8.83 4.67 2.19
C GLN A 178 9.42 3.48 2.95
N VAL A 179 9.04 3.33 4.22
CA VAL A 179 9.52 2.23 5.07
C VAL A 179 8.36 1.33 5.48
N CYS A 180 7.22 1.92 5.82
CA CYS A 180 6.06 1.18 6.29
C CYS A 180 4.77 1.86 5.85
N PHE A 181 3.80 1.08 5.40
CA PHE A 181 2.40 1.48 5.34
C PHE A 181 1.59 0.46 6.14
N TRP A 182 0.80 0.93 7.08
CA TRP A 182 -0.10 0.07 7.85
C TRP A 182 -1.51 0.62 7.78
N TYR A 183 -2.49 -0.28 7.79
CA TYR A 183 -3.88 0.10 7.57
C TYR A 183 -4.84 -0.97 8.08
N GLU A 184 -6.08 -0.54 8.29
CA GLU A 184 -7.24 -1.39 8.56
C GLU A 184 -7.57 -2.21 7.29
N GLY A 185 -7.42 -3.53 7.38
CA GLY A 185 -7.87 -4.49 6.37
C GLY A 185 -9.34 -4.84 6.54
N ASN A 186 -9.81 -5.91 5.90
CA ASN A 186 -11.22 -6.30 5.97
C ASN A 186 -11.70 -6.62 7.40
N ASP A 187 -11.00 -7.55 8.06
CA ASP A 187 -11.34 -8.04 9.40
C ASP A 187 -10.22 -7.78 10.44
N GLY A 188 -9.29 -6.87 10.18
CA GLY A 188 -8.17 -6.63 11.08
C GLY A 188 -7.12 -5.66 10.54
N TRP A 189 -5.83 -5.95 10.74
CA TRP A 189 -4.75 -5.01 10.46
C TRP A 189 -3.73 -5.56 9.48
N ALA A 190 -3.25 -4.67 8.61
CA ALA A 190 -2.19 -4.92 7.67
C ALA A 190 -0.98 -4.04 7.95
N GLN A 191 0.22 -4.57 7.69
CA GLN A 191 1.48 -3.84 7.69
C GLN A 191 2.30 -4.26 6.47
N GLN A 192 2.59 -3.31 5.60
CA GLN A 192 3.46 -3.45 4.45
C GLN A 192 4.80 -2.77 4.75
N LEU A 193 5.88 -3.56 4.77
CA LEU A 193 7.24 -3.09 4.98
C LEU A 193 7.97 -3.03 3.64
N PHE A 194 8.50 -1.86 3.31
CA PHE A 194 9.14 -1.60 2.03
C PHE A 194 10.67 -1.74 2.13
N TYR A 195 11.29 -2.36 1.14
CA TYR A 195 12.73 -2.55 1.05
C TYR A 195 13.20 -2.50 -0.40
N ASN A 196 14.52 -2.41 -0.61
CA ASN A 196 15.12 -2.22 -1.94
C ASN A 196 14.53 -1.03 -2.72
N PHE A 197 14.16 0.03 -1.98
CA PHE A 197 13.63 1.25 -2.58
C PHE A 197 14.70 1.92 -3.44
N THR A 198 14.36 2.23 -4.68
CA THR A 198 15.19 3.03 -5.57
C THR A 198 14.33 3.99 -6.38
N ASP A 199 14.83 5.18 -6.61
CA ASP A 199 14.27 6.21 -7.49
C ASP A 199 15.26 6.61 -8.60
N SER A 200 16.25 5.74 -8.84
CA SER A 200 17.26 5.89 -9.88
C SER A 200 17.64 4.52 -10.46
N GLY A 201 18.46 4.54 -11.51
CA GLY A 201 18.93 3.33 -12.17
C GLY A 201 17.91 2.72 -13.16
N PRO A 202 18.15 1.46 -13.60
CA PRO A 202 17.43 0.88 -14.72
C PRO A 202 15.94 0.65 -14.44
N ARG A 203 15.55 0.39 -13.19
CA ARG A 203 14.14 0.14 -12.80
C ARG A 203 13.22 1.32 -13.07
N MET A 204 13.76 2.54 -13.21
CA MET A 204 12.97 3.73 -13.57
C MET A 204 12.41 3.67 -14.99
N LYS A 205 12.93 2.75 -15.83
CA LYS A 205 12.52 2.58 -17.23
C LYS A 205 11.63 1.37 -17.47
N ASP A 206 11.32 0.59 -16.43
CA ASP A 206 10.53 -0.64 -16.55
C ASP A 206 9.14 -0.40 -17.16
N LEU A 207 8.63 0.84 -17.07
CA LEU A 207 7.31 1.22 -17.56
C LEU A 207 7.33 2.06 -18.87
N ASP A 208 8.50 2.35 -19.45
CA ASP A 208 8.63 3.24 -20.63
C ASP A 208 7.93 2.71 -21.89
N GLY A 209 7.58 1.43 -21.92
CA GLY A 209 6.81 0.79 -22.99
C GLY A 209 5.63 -0.01 -22.46
N PHE A 210 5.05 0.39 -21.32
CA PHE A 210 3.92 -0.34 -20.77
C PHE A 210 2.71 -0.28 -21.71
N GLU A 211 2.23 -1.45 -22.10
CA GLU A 211 0.99 -1.64 -22.85
C GLU A 211 -0.02 -2.37 -21.97
N LEU A 212 -1.31 -2.05 -22.16
CA LEU A 212 -2.38 -2.74 -21.46
C LEU A 212 -2.39 -4.23 -21.89
N PRO A 213 -2.33 -5.19 -20.96
CA PRO A 213 -2.41 -6.61 -21.32
C PRO A 213 -3.71 -6.94 -22.08
N GLU A 214 -3.66 -7.83 -23.06
CA GLU A 214 -4.82 -8.20 -23.90
C GLU A 214 -6.04 -8.60 -23.06
N GLU A 215 -5.84 -9.36 -21.98
CA GLU A 215 -6.89 -9.78 -21.06
C GLU A 215 -7.60 -8.62 -20.35
N CYS A 216 -6.95 -7.45 -20.27
CA CYS A 216 -7.46 -6.24 -19.65
C CYS A 216 -8.14 -5.29 -20.65
N HIS A 217 -8.23 -5.63 -21.94
CA HIS A 217 -9.14 -4.97 -22.88
C HIS A 217 -10.60 -5.37 -22.61
N THR A 218 -11.10 -4.99 -21.43
CA THR A 218 -12.38 -5.41 -20.89
C THR A 218 -13.08 -4.28 -20.14
N ASN A 219 -14.41 -4.31 -20.13
CA ASN A 219 -15.25 -3.45 -19.28
C ASN A 219 -15.88 -4.25 -18.12
N ARG A 220 -15.42 -5.48 -17.89
CA ARG A 220 -15.92 -6.34 -16.81
C ARG A 220 -15.54 -5.72 -15.47
N ALA A 221 -16.52 -5.30 -14.68
CA ALA A 221 -16.30 -4.89 -13.30
C ALA A 221 -15.78 -6.08 -12.46
N CYS A 222 -14.86 -5.80 -11.53
CA CYS A 222 -14.45 -6.80 -10.55
C CYS A 222 -15.63 -7.21 -9.66
N LEU A 223 -15.73 -8.50 -9.36
CA LEU A 223 -16.74 -9.03 -8.43
C LEU A 223 -16.34 -8.69 -6.98
N TYR A 224 -16.39 -7.41 -6.64
CA TYR A 224 -16.07 -6.90 -5.32
C TYR A 224 -17.36 -6.58 -4.56
N ARG A 225 -17.49 -7.13 -3.36
CA ARG A 225 -18.42 -6.60 -2.35
C ARG A 225 -17.58 -5.81 -1.35
N PRO A 226 -17.71 -4.47 -1.28
CA PRO A 226 -17.12 -3.68 -0.20
C PRO A 226 -17.74 -4.01 1.16
#